data_AF-A0A067R5R2-F1
#
_entry.id   AF-A0A067R5R2-F1
#
_cell.length_a   1.000
_cell.length_b   1.000
_cell.length_c   1.000
_cell.angle_alpha   90.00
_cell.angle_beta   90.00
_cell.angle_gamma   90.00
#
_symmetry.space_group_name_H-M   'P 1'
#
loop_
_entity.id
_entity.type
_entity.pdbx_description
1 polymer ?
#
loop_
_entity_poly.entity_id
_entity_poly.type
_entity_poly.pdbx_seq_one_letter_code
_entity_poly.pdbx_strand_id
1 'polypeptide(L)'
;MPKFPVVINRRDTVKNSSSKKDMENYNINESYLDIQLTGRKGKSVYKEPLKFTKIDEVLKKTVITPGFEKLESVPAYQESDRIMQKKRKKERERTKGSNWFNMPATEVTDEVKSDLEILQMRSVLDPKHFYKKNDLTVLPKYFQVGKVIDSPVDFYHSRVPNKERKRTIVEELLADSEFKRYNKRRYKEIIEERRKTHYKAHANARKLKRKK
;
A
#
# COMPACT_ATOMS: atom_id res chain seq x y z
N MET A 1 -2.06 -16.54 63.02
CA MET A 1 -2.90 -16.07 61.90
C MET A 1 -2.12 -15.06 61.07
N PRO A 2 -2.01 -15.22 59.74
CA PRO A 2 -1.18 -14.38 58.89
C PRO A 2 -1.79 -12.98 58.70
N LYS A 3 -0.98 -11.93 58.92
CA LYS A 3 -1.26 -10.55 58.53
C LYS A 3 -0.82 -10.37 57.07
N PHE A 4 -1.77 -10.17 56.17
CA PHE A 4 -1.46 -9.72 54.81
C PHE A 4 -1.47 -8.18 54.75
N PRO A 5 -0.42 -7.53 54.22
CA PRO A 5 -0.41 -6.08 54.03
C PRO A 5 -1.21 -5.67 52.78
N VAL A 6 -2.00 -4.61 52.96
CA VAL A 6 -2.75 -3.93 51.90
C VAL A 6 -1.77 -3.10 51.06
N VAL A 7 -1.56 -3.49 49.80
CA VAL A 7 -0.81 -2.69 48.83
C VAL A 7 -1.76 -1.72 48.13
N ILE A 8 -1.65 -0.44 48.50
CA ILE A 8 -2.33 0.69 47.86
C ILE A 8 -1.44 1.18 46.71
N ASN A 9 -1.84 0.91 45.47
CA ASN A 9 -1.23 1.55 44.30
C ASN A 9 -2.08 2.76 43.86
N ARG A 10 -1.57 3.95 44.19
CA ARG A 10 -2.00 5.22 43.58
C ARG A 10 -1.63 5.20 42.09
N ARG A 11 -2.57 5.55 41.22
CA ARG A 11 -2.27 5.90 39.82
C ARG A 11 -2.69 7.34 39.59
N ASP A 12 -1.77 8.07 38.98
CA ASP A 12 -1.82 9.49 38.72
C ASP A 12 -2.97 9.88 37.78
N THR A 13 -3.51 11.05 38.07
CA THR A 13 -4.57 11.71 37.33
C THR A 13 -4.05 12.36 36.05
N VAL A 14 -4.59 11.98 34.89
CA VAL A 14 -4.63 12.85 33.70
C VAL A 14 -6.07 13.00 33.26
N LYS A 15 -6.55 14.24 33.33
CA LYS A 15 -7.88 14.70 32.92
C LYS A 15 -8.03 14.52 31.40
N ASN A 16 -9.10 13.85 30.97
CA ASN A 16 -9.68 14.07 29.65
C ASN A 16 -11.18 14.29 29.80
N SER A 17 -11.60 15.47 29.36
CA SER A 17 -12.94 16.04 29.44
C SER A 17 -13.87 15.44 28.38
N SER A 18 -15.11 15.17 28.82
CA SER A 18 -16.39 15.16 28.07
C SER A 18 -16.49 14.27 26.81
N SER A 19 -17.41 13.33 26.69
CA SER A 19 -18.83 13.42 27.03
C SER A 19 -19.45 12.03 27.24
N LYS A 20 -20.28 11.91 28.29
CA LYS A 20 -21.12 10.74 28.60
C LYS A 20 -22.29 10.64 27.62
N LYS A 21 -22.55 9.44 27.08
CA LYS A 21 -23.91 8.93 26.88
C LYS A 21 -23.92 7.45 27.24
N ASP A 22 -24.74 7.14 28.23
CA ASP A 22 -24.83 5.85 28.90
C ASP A 22 -25.44 4.79 27.98
N MET A 23 -24.88 3.58 28.06
CA MET A 23 -25.41 2.35 27.49
C MET A 23 -26.47 1.80 28.44
N GLU A 24 -27.71 1.66 27.97
CA GLU A 24 -28.73 0.87 28.66
C GLU A 24 -29.02 -0.41 27.85
N ASN A 25 -28.97 -1.54 28.56
CA ASN A 25 -29.10 -2.89 28.06
C ASN A 25 -30.53 -3.17 27.58
N TYR A 26 -30.68 -3.74 26.38
CA TYR A 26 -31.95 -4.27 25.91
C TYR A 26 -32.13 -5.72 26.37
N ASN A 27 -33.10 -5.95 27.26
CA ASN A 27 -33.57 -7.27 27.64
C ASN A 27 -34.61 -7.75 26.61
N ILE A 28 -34.34 -8.88 25.95
CA ILE A 28 -35.10 -9.38 24.78
C ILE A 28 -36.34 -10.20 25.21
N ASN A 29 -36.60 -10.34 26.52
CA ASN A 29 -37.61 -11.29 27.01
C ASN A 29 -39.07 -10.77 27.10
N GLU A 30 -39.40 -9.59 26.56
CA GLU A 30 -40.78 -9.07 26.57
C GLU A 30 -41.52 -9.18 25.22
N SER A 31 -41.16 -10.16 24.38
CA SER A 31 -41.92 -10.46 23.16
C SER A 31 -42.96 -11.58 23.35
N TYR A 32 -43.72 -11.57 24.44
CA TYR A 32 -44.90 -12.44 24.58
C TYR A 32 -46.17 -11.59 24.50
N LEU A 33 -46.92 -11.77 23.41
CA LEU A 33 -48.29 -11.30 23.28
C LEU A 33 -49.22 -12.32 23.93
N ASP A 34 -49.64 -12.07 25.16
CA ASP A 34 -50.78 -12.77 25.75
C ASP A 34 -52.09 -12.18 25.18
N ILE A 35 -52.66 -12.86 24.20
CA ILE A 35 -54.02 -12.55 23.71
C ILE A 35 -55.01 -13.23 24.67
N GLN A 36 -55.30 -12.58 25.79
CA GLN A 36 -56.47 -12.91 26.60
C GLN A 36 -57.63 -12.02 26.19
N LEU A 37 -58.51 -12.54 25.33
CA LEU A 37 -59.79 -11.93 24.98
C LEU A 37 -60.75 -12.04 26.17
N THR A 38 -60.71 -11.05 27.07
CA THR A 38 -61.80 -10.82 28.03
C THR A 38 -62.32 -9.40 27.88
N GLY A 39 -63.59 -9.30 27.49
CA GLY A 39 -64.26 -8.04 27.22
C GLY A 39 -64.39 -7.18 28.47
N ARG A 40 -63.74 -6.02 28.48
CA ARG A 40 -64.05 -4.91 29.38
C ARG A 40 -63.95 -3.59 28.63
N LYS A 41 -65.06 -2.84 28.60
CA LYS A 41 -65.11 -1.46 28.12
C LYS A 41 -64.29 -0.58 29.06
N GLY A 42 -63.27 0.11 28.53
CA GLY A 42 -62.35 0.95 29.31
C GLY A 42 -61.84 2.16 28.53
N LYS A 43 -61.94 3.31 29.20
CA LYS A 43 -61.49 4.69 28.93
C LYS A 43 -60.35 4.86 27.91
N SER A 44 -60.49 5.86 27.02
CA SER A 44 -59.46 6.29 26.07
C SER A 44 -58.27 6.95 26.80
N VAL A 45 -57.21 6.17 27.00
CA VAL A 45 -55.88 6.71 27.28
C VAL A 45 -55.25 7.03 25.93
N TYR A 46 -55.05 8.31 25.64
CA TYR A 46 -54.22 8.71 24.50
C TYR A 46 -52.79 8.23 24.76
N LYS A 47 -52.42 7.07 24.21
CA LYS A 47 -51.02 6.71 24.05
C LYS A 47 -50.49 7.55 22.90
N GLU A 48 -49.61 8.50 23.21
CA GLU A 48 -48.81 9.12 22.16
C GLU A 48 -48.00 8.01 21.47
N PRO A 49 -48.13 7.82 20.15
CA PRO A 49 -47.32 6.87 19.43
C PRO A 49 -45.88 7.37 19.43
N LEU A 50 -44.98 6.61 20.06
CA LEU A 50 -43.54 6.78 19.92
C LEU A 50 -43.22 6.81 18.42
N LYS A 51 -42.79 7.97 17.94
CA LYS A 51 -42.52 8.23 16.52
C LYS A 51 -41.28 7.44 16.08
N PHE A 52 -41.46 6.22 15.57
CA PHE A 52 -40.45 5.53 14.79
C PHE A 52 -40.45 6.08 13.35
N THR A 53 -39.79 7.21 13.12
CA THR A 53 -39.74 7.86 11.79
C THR A 53 -38.71 7.24 10.83
N LYS A 54 -38.30 6.00 11.08
CA LYS A 54 -37.22 5.34 10.33
C LYS A 54 -37.50 3.86 10.05
N ILE A 55 -38.75 3.44 10.14
CA ILE A 55 -39.18 2.08 9.83
C ILE A 55 -38.89 1.78 8.35
N ASP A 56 -39.18 2.72 7.45
CA ASP A 56 -38.97 2.54 6.01
C ASP A 56 -37.50 2.34 5.62
N GLU A 57 -36.55 2.98 6.31
CA GLU A 57 -35.12 2.77 6.07
C GLU A 57 -34.63 1.41 6.58
N VAL A 58 -35.20 0.93 7.68
CA VAL A 58 -34.92 -0.41 8.22
C VAL A 58 -35.53 -1.48 7.31
N LEU A 59 -36.79 -1.30 6.88
CA LEU A 59 -37.50 -2.20 5.97
C LEU A 59 -36.85 -2.28 4.59
N LYS A 60 -36.21 -1.20 4.11
CA LYS A 60 -35.42 -1.24 2.86
C LYS A 60 -34.27 -2.26 2.90
N LYS A 61 -33.71 -2.56 4.07
CA LYS A 61 -32.64 -3.57 4.23
C LYS A 61 -33.15 -5.00 4.36
N THR A 62 -34.45 -5.19 4.61
CA THR A 62 -35.05 -6.52 4.82
C THR A 62 -35.57 -7.16 3.54
N VAL A 63 -35.72 -6.40 2.45
CA VAL A 63 -36.19 -6.93 1.16
C VAL A 63 -35.06 -7.70 0.47
N ILE A 64 -35.31 -8.96 0.11
CA ILE A 64 -34.37 -9.81 -0.63
C ILE A 64 -34.11 -9.18 -2.00
N THR A 65 -32.85 -8.86 -2.29
CA THR A 65 -32.46 -8.25 -3.57
C THR A 65 -32.51 -9.27 -4.70
N PRO A 66 -33.04 -8.92 -5.89
CA PRO A 66 -33.02 -9.82 -7.04
C PRO A 66 -31.56 -10.16 -7.40
N GLY A 67 -31.22 -11.45 -7.38
CA GLY A 67 -29.84 -11.96 -7.50
C GLY A 67 -29.29 -12.63 -6.25
N PHE A 68 -29.95 -12.51 -5.09
CA PHE A 68 -29.64 -13.27 -3.87
C PHE A 68 -29.80 -14.78 -4.10
N GLU A 69 -30.78 -15.19 -4.90
CA GLU A 69 -31.07 -16.59 -5.25
C GLU A 69 -29.95 -17.27 -6.05
N LYS A 70 -29.08 -16.49 -6.70
CA LYS A 70 -27.95 -17.01 -7.50
C LYS A 70 -26.72 -17.31 -6.64
N LEU A 71 -26.72 -16.92 -5.37
CA LEU A 71 -25.60 -17.15 -4.46
C LEU A 71 -25.64 -18.59 -3.96
N GLU A 72 -24.51 -19.30 -4.07
CA GLU A 72 -24.36 -20.69 -3.57
C GLU A 72 -24.50 -20.78 -2.05
N SER A 73 -24.18 -19.70 -1.33
CA SER A 73 -24.43 -19.58 0.12
C SER A 73 -24.68 -18.13 0.52
N VAL A 74 -25.44 -17.95 1.61
CA VAL A 74 -25.72 -16.62 2.17
C VAL A 74 -24.43 -16.02 2.74
N PRO A 75 -24.06 -14.78 2.38
CA PRO A 75 -22.88 -14.14 2.93
C PRO A 75 -23.03 -13.96 4.45
N ALA A 76 -21.94 -14.16 5.18
CA ALA A 76 -21.93 -13.99 6.63
C ALA A 76 -22.28 -12.54 7.01
N TYR A 77 -23.14 -12.38 8.02
CA TYR A 77 -23.60 -11.08 8.51
C TYR A 77 -22.47 -10.18 9.02
N GLN A 78 -21.45 -10.79 9.65
CA GLN A 78 -20.22 -10.12 10.06
C GLN A 78 -19.01 -10.81 9.46
N GLU A 79 -17.99 -10.01 9.12
CA GLU A 79 -16.73 -10.54 8.62
C GLU A 79 -15.95 -11.19 9.76
N SER A 80 -15.31 -12.33 9.48
CA SER A 80 -14.42 -12.94 10.47
C SER A 80 -13.22 -12.04 10.77
N ASP A 81 -12.69 -12.13 11.99
CA ASP A 81 -11.51 -11.37 12.41
C ASP A 81 -10.33 -11.57 11.46
N ARG A 82 -10.17 -12.78 10.91
CA ARG A 82 -9.13 -13.10 9.94
C ARG A 82 -9.29 -12.31 8.63
N ILE A 83 -10.52 -12.15 8.15
CA ILE A 83 -10.82 -11.35 6.96
C ILE A 83 -10.53 -9.88 7.24
N MET A 84 -10.99 -9.35 8.39
CA MET A 84 -10.72 -7.97 8.79
C MET A 84 -9.22 -7.67 8.93
N GLN A 85 -8.45 -8.56 9.56
CA GLN A 85 -6.99 -8.42 9.68
C GLN A 85 -6.30 -8.44 8.31
N LYS A 86 -6.74 -9.31 7.40
CA LYS A 86 -6.22 -9.36 6.02
C LYS A 86 -6.51 -8.06 5.26
N LYS A 87 -7.70 -7.49 5.40
CA LYS A 87 -8.06 -6.19 4.80
C LYS A 87 -7.19 -5.06 5.34
N ARG A 88 -7.06 -4.95 6.67
CA ARG A 88 -6.17 -3.96 7.32
C ARG A 88 -4.71 -4.12 6.89
N LYS A 89 -4.24 -5.36 6.70
CA LYS A 89 -2.89 -5.61 6.18
C LYS A 89 -2.74 -5.11 4.74
N LYS A 90 -3.70 -5.40 3.85
CA LYS A 90 -3.70 -4.88 2.47
C LYS A 90 -3.73 -3.35 2.44
N GLU A 91 -4.56 -2.71 3.26
CA GLU A 91 -4.61 -1.25 3.36
C GLU A 91 -3.29 -0.65 3.83
N ARG A 92 -2.65 -1.27 4.84
CA ARG A 92 -1.30 -0.88 5.28
C ARG A 92 -0.23 -1.13 4.22
N GLU A 93 -0.36 -2.16 3.39
CA GLU A 93 0.61 -2.46 2.32
C GLU A 93 0.50 -1.54 1.11
N ARG A 94 -0.61 -0.81 0.97
CA ARG A 94 -0.81 0.19 -0.10
C ARG A 94 0.06 1.43 0.09
N THR A 95 0.39 1.77 1.33
CA THR A 95 1.18 2.97 1.65
C THR A 95 2.31 2.65 2.61
N LYS A 96 3.36 3.46 2.63
CA LYS A 96 4.46 3.29 3.59
C LYS A 96 4.08 3.73 5.02
N GLY A 97 2.87 4.25 5.20
CA GLY A 97 2.30 4.71 6.47
C GLY A 97 2.50 6.20 6.76
N SER A 98 1.89 6.67 7.86
CA SER A 98 1.86 8.09 8.24
C SER A 98 3.25 8.68 8.48
N ASN A 99 4.18 7.90 9.05
CA ASN A 99 5.56 8.31 9.30
C ASN A 99 6.32 8.69 8.02
N TRP A 100 5.83 8.23 6.86
CA TRP A 100 6.38 8.56 5.55
C TRP A 100 5.30 9.11 4.62
N PHE A 101 4.52 10.07 5.13
CA PHE A 101 3.51 10.85 4.42
C PHE A 101 2.58 10.01 3.52
N ASN A 102 2.27 8.77 3.92
CA ASN A 102 1.46 7.84 3.16
C ASN A 102 1.92 7.62 1.72
N MET A 103 3.23 7.57 1.47
CA MET A 103 3.78 7.30 0.14
C MET A 103 3.17 6.02 -0.46
N PRO A 104 2.56 6.08 -1.65
CA PRO A 104 1.86 4.95 -2.25
C PRO A 104 2.84 3.90 -2.79
N ALA A 105 2.38 2.65 -2.85
CA ALA A 105 3.02 1.59 -3.62
C ALA A 105 2.62 1.75 -5.10
N THR A 106 3.45 2.47 -5.85
CA THR A 106 3.24 2.69 -7.28
C THR A 106 3.42 1.40 -8.07
N GLU A 107 2.61 1.19 -9.09
CA GLU A 107 2.72 0.05 -9.99
C GLU A 107 4.01 0.14 -10.82
N VAL A 108 4.73 -0.97 -10.91
CA VAL A 108 5.98 -1.03 -11.68
C VAL A 108 5.65 -1.37 -13.12
N THR A 109 5.52 -0.34 -13.96
CA THR A 109 5.49 -0.49 -15.42
C THR A 109 6.90 -0.79 -15.95
N ASP A 110 7.01 -1.30 -17.18
CA ASP A 110 8.31 -1.66 -17.76
C ASP A 110 9.25 -0.44 -17.93
N GLU A 111 8.68 0.74 -18.24
CA GLU A 111 9.40 2.00 -18.33
C GLU A 111 10.00 2.40 -16.98
N VAL A 112 9.16 2.37 -15.94
CA VAL A 112 9.56 2.71 -14.56
C VAL A 112 10.58 1.71 -14.04
N LYS A 113 10.41 0.43 -14.36
CA LYS A 113 11.39 -0.61 -14.01
C LYS A 113 12.75 -0.31 -14.62
N SER A 114 12.78 0.06 -15.90
CA SER A 114 14.02 0.42 -16.60
C SER A 114 14.70 1.63 -15.96
N ASP A 115 13.94 2.68 -15.62
CA ASP A 115 14.46 3.84 -14.90
C ASP A 115 15.06 3.45 -13.53
N LEU A 116 14.38 2.58 -12.77
CA LEU A 116 14.86 2.11 -11.47
C LEU A 116 16.14 1.25 -11.58
N GLU A 117 16.25 0.41 -12.60
CA GLU A 117 17.45 -0.37 -12.89
C GLU A 117 18.63 0.54 -13.27
N ILE A 118 18.38 1.59 -14.06
CA ILE A 118 19.41 2.59 -14.38
C ILE A 118 19.91 3.30 -13.11
N LEU A 119 19.00 3.70 -12.21
CA LEU A 119 19.39 4.29 -10.93
C LEU A 119 20.22 3.33 -10.07
N GLN A 120 19.90 2.03 -10.13
CA GLN A 120 20.71 1.00 -9.46
C GLN A 120 22.12 0.88 -10.08
N MET A 121 22.23 1.04 -11.40
CA MET A 121 23.49 0.96 -12.14
C MET A 121 24.20 2.31 -12.33
N ARG A 122 23.78 3.37 -11.61
CA ARG A 122 24.29 4.74 -11.78
C ARG A 122 25.82 4.88 -11.70
N SER A 123 26.50 3.97 -10.99
CA SER A 123 27.96 3.94 -10.87
C SER A 123 28.69 3.63 -12.19
N VAL A 124 28.01 3.01 -13.16
CA VAL A 124 28.61 2.60 -14.44
C VAL A 124 28.29 3.62 -15.56
N LEU A 125 27.31 4.50 -15.33
CA LEU A 125 26.81 5.43 -16.35
C LEU A 125 27.87 6.45 -16.77
N ASP A 126 28.56 7.05 -15.80
CA ASP A 126 29.60 8.03 -16.06
C ASP A 126 30.93 7.57 -15.43
N PRO A 127 32.01 7.41 -16.21
CA PRO A 127 33.32 7.02 -15.69
C PRO A 127 33.96 8.04 -14.75
N LYS A 128 33.51 9.31 -14.76
CA LYS A 128 34.08 10.39 -13.93
C LYS A 128 33.37 10.55 -12.60
N HIS A 129 32.15 10.05 -12.46
CA HIS A 129 31.34 10.23 -11.27
C HIS A 129 31.20 8.92 -10.48
N PHE A 130 31.80 8.90 -9.29
CA PHE A 130 31.72 7.76 -8.39
C PHE A 130 30.65 7.99 -7.32
N TYR A 131 29.64 7.13 -7.32
CA TYR A 131 28.59 7.13 -6.30
C TYR A 131 28.92 6.16 -5.17
N LYS A 132 28.29 6.38 -4.01
CA LYS A 132 28.24 5.36 -2.96
C LYS A 132 27.55 4.10 -3.49
N LYS A 133 28.06 2.94 -3.05
CA LYS A 133 27.51 1.64 -3.42
C LYS A 133 26.05 1.54 -2.95
N ASN A 134 25.21 0.90 -3.76
CA ASN A 134 23.81 0.66 -3.41
C ASN A 134 23.71 -0.54 -2.46
N ASP A 135 23.02 -0.36 -1.34
CA ASP A 135 22.79 -1.42 -0.34
C ASP A 135 21.65 -2.36 -0.74
N LEU A 136 20.74 -1.87 -1.59
CA LEU A 136 19.55 -2.59 -2.02
C LEU A 136 19.80 -3.31 -3.35
N THR A 137 19.65 -4.64 -3.34
CA THR A 137 19.67 -5.47 -4.55
C THR A 137 18.32 -5.49 -5.25
N VAL A 138 17.23 -5.31 -4.50
CA VAL A 138 15.84 -5.34 -4.99
C VAL A 138 15.34 -3.93 -5.23
N LEU A 139 14.52 -3.75 -6.27
CA LEU A 139 13.86 -2.48 -6.56
C LEU A 139 12.95 -2.05 -5.40
N PRO A 140 12.89 -0.74 -5.09
CA PRO A 140 12.06 -0.24 -4.01
C PRO A 140 10.58 -0.45 -4.30
N LYS A 141 9.81 -0.90 -3.29
CA LYS A 141 8.35 -1.11 -3.40
C LYS A 141 7.55 0.21 -3.40
N TYR A 142 7.96 1.17 -2.57
CA TYR A 142 7.28 2.46 -2.42
C TYR A 142 8.19 3.55 -3.01
N PHE A 143 7.71 4.21 -4.06
CA PHE A 143 8.44 5.28 -4.73
C PHE A 143 7.44 6.21 -5.44
N GLN A 144 7.90 7.42 -5.74
CA GLN A 144 7.18 8.40 -6.55
C GLN A 144 8.15 8.96 -7.58
N VAL A 145 7.66 9.17 -8.80
CA VAL A 145 8.42 9.81 -9.87
C VAL A 145 8.00 11.28 -9.93
N GLY A 146 8.97 12.17 -9.76
CA GLY A 146 8.77 13.62 -9.81
C GLY A 146 9.64 14.27 -10.87
N LYS A 147 9.32 15.52 -11.22
CA LYS A 147 10.12 16.35 -12.12
C LYS A 147 10.70 17.52 -11.34
N VAL A 148 11.96 17.83 -11.61
CA VAL A 148 12.61 19.01 -11.02
C VAL A 148 12.00 20.26 -11.67
N ILE A 149 11.58 21.22 -10.84
CA ILE A 149 11.08 22.52 -11.29
C ILE A 149 12.26 23.48 -11.29
N ASP A 150 12.45 24.20 -12.39
CA ASP A 150 13.56 25.14 -12.51
C ASP A 150 13.41 26.29 -11.51
N SER A 151 14.54 26.72 -10.94
CA SER A 151 14.58 27.91 -10.11
C SER A 151 14.46 29.16 -10.99
N PRO A 152 13.66 30.17 -10.60
CA PRO A 152 13.61 31.45 -11.32
C PRO A 152 14.91 32.27 -11.19
N VAL A 153 15.83 31.89 -10.30
CA VAL A 153 17.05 32.65 -9.99
C VAL A 153 18.19 32.36 -10.97
N ASP A 154 18.30 31.15 -11.51
CA ASP A 154 19.35 30.77 -12.44
C ASP A 154 18.75 30.26 -13.76
N PHE A 155 18.67 31.17 -14.73
CA PHE A 155 18.05 30.89 -16.02
C PHE A 155 18.97 30.13 -16.99
N TYR A 156 20.29 30.30 -16.87
CA TYR A 156 21.23 29.91 -17.94
C TYR A 156 21.90 28.56 -17.71
N HIS A 157 22.14 28.15 -16.46
CA HIS A 157 22.97 26.96 -16.20
C HIS A 157 22.15 25.75 -15.78
N SER A 158 21.23 25.91 -14.83
CA SER A 158 20.43 24.81 -14.30
C SER A 158 19.24 24.42 -15.18
N ARG A 159 18.78 25.33 -16.06
CA ARG A 159 17.55 25.14 -16.83
C ARG A 159 17.76 24.31 -18.08
N VAL A 160 17.01 23.22 -18.20
CA VAL A 160 16.98 22.39 -19.41
C VAL A 160 15.96 22.95 -20.42
N PRO A 161 16.30 23.18 -21.70
CA PRO A 161 15.35 23.65 -22.70
C PRO A 161 14.26 22.59 -22.99
N ASN A 162 13.06 23.04 -23.38
CA ASN A 162 11.90 22.15 -23.58
C ASN A 162 12.13 21.01 -24.58
N LYS A 163 13.05 21.18 -25.54
CA LYS A 163 13.39 20.15 -26.54
C LYS A 163 14.14 18.96 -25.93
N GLU A 164 14.95 19.24 -24.91
CA GLU A 164 15.79 18.25 -24.23
C GLU A 164 15.05 17.56 -23.09
N ARG A 165 14.03 18.19 -22.51
CA ARG A 165 13.17 17.58 -21.48
C ARG A 165 12.44 16.36 -22.05
N LYS A 166 12.63 15.19 -21.42
CA LYS A 166 11.94 13.95 -21.80
C LYS A 166 10.99 13.48 -20.71
N ARG A 167 10.33 12.35 -20.95
CA ARG A 167 9.36 11.77 -20.01
C ARG A 167 10.04 10.90 -18.96
N THR A 168 11.05 10.13 -19.36
CA THR A 168 11.77 9.15 -18.53
C THR A 168 13.27 9.43 -18.54
N ILE A 169 13.97 8.92 -17.51
CA ILE A 169 15.42 9.09 -17.37
C ILE A 169 16.14 8.33 -18.49
N VAL A 170 15.66 7.13 -18.82
CA VAL A 170 16.17 6.34 -19.95
C VAL A 170 16.12 7.15 -21.26
N GLU A 171 15.01 7.85 -21.53
CA GLU A 171 14.83 8.62 -22.75
C GLU A 171 15.82 9.80 -22.83
N GLU A 172 16.11 10.47 -21.71
CA GLU A 172 17.12 11.53 -21.64
C GLU A 172 18.51 10.99 -21.97
N LEU A 173 18.89 9.85 -21.39
CA LEU A 173 20.17 9.20 -21.66
C LEU A 173 20.28 8.73 -23.13
N LEU A 174 19.19 8.23 -23.69
CA LEU A 174 19.14 7.84 -25.11
C LEU A 174 19.13 9.03 -26.05
N ALA A 175 18.75 10.23 -25.60
CA ALA A 175 18.87 11.44 -26.40
C ALA A 175 20.35 11.88 -26.50
N ASP A 176 21.12 11.76 -25.41
CA ASP A 176 22.52 12.19 -25.36
C ASP A 176 23.45 11.40 -26.31
N SER A 177 24.06 12.13 -27.23
CA SER A 177 24.97 11.59 -28.24
C SER A 177 26.31 11.11 -27.65
N GLU A 178 26.81 11.78 -26.62
CA GLU A 178 28.10 11.44 -26.01
C GLU A 178 27.99 10.13 -25.23
N PHE A 179 26.94 10.02 -24.42
CA PHE A 179 26.60 8.79 -23.70
C PHE A 179 26.48 7.60 -24.66
N LYS A 180 25.74 7.75 -25.78
CA LYS A 180 25.62 6.70 -26.82
C LYS A 180 26.98 6.30 -27.40
N ARG A 181 27.83 7.27 -27.73
CA ARG A 181 29.16 7.01 -28.30
C ARG A 181 30.05 6.25 -27.32
N TYR A 182 30.10 6.69 -26.07
CA TYR A 182 30.90 6.06 -25.02
C TYR A 182 30.45 4.62 -24.76
N ASN A 183 29.16 4.39 -24.56
CA ASN A 183 28.61 3.06 -24.27
C ASN A 183 28.78 2.11 -25.44
N LYS A 184 28.59 2.57 -26.68
CA LYS A 184 28.83 1.75 -27.87
C LYS A 184 30.29 1.33 -27.97
N ARG A 185 31.23 2.21 -27.66
CA ARG A 185 32.67 1.90 -27.64
C ARG A 185 32.98 0.88 -26.54
N ARG A 186 32.58 1.13 -25.30
CA ARG A 186 32.83 0.23 -24.16
C ARG A 186 32.19 -1.14 -24.35
N TYR A 187 30.98 -1.19 -24.87
CA TYR A 187 30.30 -2.45 -25.16
C TYR A 187 31.09 -3.30 -26.17
N LYS A 188 31.61 -2.70 -27.25
CA LYS A 188 32.45 -3.42 -28.22
C LYS A 188 33.73 -3.96 -27.58
N GLU A 189 34.42 -3.14 -26.79
CA GLU A 189 35.62 -3.55 -26.05
C GLU A 189 35.34 -4.77 -25.17
N ILE A 190 34.25 -4.72 -24.38
CA ILE A 190 33.84 -5.83 -23.49
C ILE A 190 33.48 -7.09 -24.28
N ILE A 191 32.76 -6.97 -25.41
CA ILE A 191 32.38 -8.12 -26.24
C ILE A 191 33.62 -8.76 -26.88
N GLU A 192 34.56 -7.97 -27.37
CA GLU A 192 35.82 -8.46 -27.94
C GLU A 192 36.68 -9.16 -26.88
N GLU A 193 36.79 -8.58 -25.69
CA GLU A 193 37.48 -9.19 -24.56
C GLU A 193 36.84 -10.52 -24.15
N ARG A 194 35.50 -10.55 -24.01
CA ARG A 194 34.74 -11.76 -23.68
C ARG A 194 34.89 -12.86 -24.73
N ARG A 195 34.94 -12.51 -26.01
CA ARG A 195 35.20 -13.47 -27.10
C ARG A 195 36.60 -14.07 -26.99
N LYS A 196 37.62 -13.25 -26.71
CA LYS A 196 39.01 -13.71 -26.54
C LYS A 196 39.15 -14.63 -25.33
N THR A 197 38.57 -14.27 -24.18
CA THR A 197 38.62 -15.10 -22.97
C THR A 197 37.89 -16.43 -23.15
N HIS A 198 36.69 -16.41 -23.74
CA HIS A 198 35.92 -17.63 -24.03
C HIS A 198 36.66 -18.56 -25.00
N TYR A 199 37.26 -18.01 -26.06
CA TYR A 199 38.08 -18.78 -27.00
C TYR A 199 39.28 -19.45 -26.31
N LYS A 200 40.01 -18.71 -25.47
CA LYS A 200 41.14 -19.24 -24.69
C LYS A 200 40.70 -20.35 -23.73
N ALA A 201 39.60 -20.15 -23.01
CA ALA A 201 39.03 -21.15 -22.11
C ALA A 201 38.64 -22.42 -22.87
N HIS A 202 37.95 -22.28 -24.00
CA HIS A 202 37.57 -23.40 -24.85
C HIS A 202 38.77 -24.15 -25.42
N ALA A 203 39.80 -23.44 -25.90
CA ALA A 203 41.03 -24.05 -26.42
C ALA A 203 41.78 -24.83 -25.32
N ASN A 204 41.87 -24.29 -24.11
CA ASN A 204 42.48 -24.97 -22.97
C ASN A 204 41.70 -26.22 -22.56
N ALA A 205 40.37 -26.14 -22.52
CA ALA A 205 39.51 -27.30 -22.23
C ALA A 205 39.69 -28.42 -23.26
N ARG A 206 39.83 -28.08 -24.56
CA ARG A 206 40.13 -29.07 -25.61
C ARG A 206 41.51 -29.71 -25.44
N LYS A 207 42.53 -28.93 -25.07
CA LYS A 207 43.88 -29.47 -24.82
C LYS A 207 43.91 -30.44 -23.64
N LEU A 208 43.20 -30.14 -22.55
CA LEU A 208 43.06 -31.02 -21.39
C LEU A 208 42.36 -32.34 -21.74
N LYS A 209 41.29 -32.29 -22.55
CA LYS A 209 40.59 -33.49 -23.03
C LYS A 209 41.43 -34.40 -23.94
N ARG A 210 42.41 -33.84 -24.67
CA ARG A 210 43.31 -34.60 -25.56
C ARG A 210 44.49 -35.25 -24.82
N LYS A 211 44.76 -34.85 -23.58
CA LYS A 211 45.86 -35.38 -22.75
C LYS A 211 45.43 -36.54 -21.85
N LYS A 212 44.15 -36.90 -21.85
CA LYS A 212 43.58 -38.02 -21.11
C LYS A 212 43.20 -39.10 -22.12
#